data_AF-A0A0Q6D353-F1
#
_entry.id   AF-A0A0Q6D353-F1
#
_cell.length_a   1.000
_cell.length_b   1.000
_cell.length_c   1.000
_cell.angle_alpha   90.00
_cell.angle_beta   90.00
_cell.angle_gamma   90.00
#
_symmetry.space_group_name_H-M   'P 1'
#
loop_
_entity.id
_entity.type
_entity.pdbx_description
1 polymer ?
#
loop_
_entity_poly.entity_id
_entity_poly.type
_entity_poly.pdbx_seq_one_letter_code
_entity_poly.pdbx_strand_id
1 'polypeptide(L)'
;MNHMAVSPKTTTSAPLSGLATQRRAEDGVRARAGGSAWAVPAGTATTPGLLVGRPDLSDEAVLQAIAERMSFEGRDASKAKAVLDAALAGRPVACAFLRRLVLPPPQSSLQMPIQSILREPVATGEAKGSWLSRLSLGR
;
A
#
# COMPACT_ATOMS: atom_id res chain seq x y z
N MET A 1 -31.95 -66.74 14.39
CA MET A 1 -33.07 -66.24 13.58
C MET A 1 -33.05 -64.71 13.73
N ASN A 2 -32.68 -63.85 12.78
CA ASN A 2 -32.37 -63.94 11.36
C ASN A 2 -31.24 -62.93 11.02
N HIS A 3 -30.43 -63.31 10.05
CA HIS A 3 -29.43 -62.48 9.36
C HIS A 3 -30.09 -61.72 8.20
N MET A 4 -29.68 -60.47 7.94
CA MET A 4 -29.63 -59.82 6.61
C MET A 4 -28.56 -58.72 6.74
N ALA A 5 -27.36 -58.72 6.16
CA ALA A 5 -26.80 -59.20 4.89
C ALA A 5 -27.15 -58.34 3.65
N VAL A 6 -26.09 -57.69 3.14
CA VAL A 6 -25.70 -57.45 1.73
C VAL A 6 -26.09 -56.12 1.03
N SER A 7 -25.03 -55.42 0.58
CA SER A 7 -24.91 -54.26 -0.34
C SER A 7 -25.37 -54.54 -1.80
N PRO A 8 -25.35 -53.64 -2.82
CA PRO A 8 -24.12 -53.05 -3.43
C PRO A 8 -24.24 -51.69 -4.21
N LYS A 9 -23.07 -51.31 -4.75
CA LYS A 9 -22.59 -50.20 -5.63
C LYS A 9 -23.43 -49.78 -6.86
N THR A 10 -23.28 -48.50 -7.27
CA THR A 10 -23.01 -47.99 -8.66
C THR A 10 -22.75 -46.47 -8.58
N THR A 11 -21.60 -45.87 -8.90
CA THR A 11 -20.80 -45.77 -10.16
C THR A 11 -21.39 -44.78 -11.19
N THR A 12 -20.56 -43.78 -11.56
CA THR A 12 -20.50 -43.07 -12.86
C THR A 12 -21.59 -42.04 -13.20
N SER A 13 -21.22 -40.75 -13.25
CA SER A 13 -20.94 -40.10 -14.54
C SER A 13 -20.36 -38.67 -14.36
N ALA A 14 -19.22 -38.46 -15.00
CA ALA A 14 -18.74 -37.20 -15.55
C ALA A 14 -18.16 -37.57 -16.93
N PRO A 15 -17.81 -36.65 -17.84
CA PRO A 15 -18.19 -35.24 -18.00
C PRO A 15 -18.81 -34.99 -19.40
N LEU A 16 -19.54 -33.88 -19.60
CA LEU A 16 -19.87 -33.42 -20.95
C LEU A 16 -19.01 -32.22 -21.32
N SER A 17 -18.10 -32.48 -22.26
CA SER A 17 -17.32 -31.50 -23.02
C SER A 17 -18.17 -30.88 -24.13
N GLY A 18 -17.89 -29.63 -24.46
CA GLY A 18 -18.34 -28.96 -25.69
C GLY A 18 -18.12 -27.44 -25.55
N LEU A 19 -16.99 -26.92 -26.04
CA LEU A 19 -16.86 -26.20 -27.33
C LEU A 19 -17.55 -24.82 -27.27
N ALA A 20 -16.95 -23.68 -27.63
CA ALA A 20 -15.68 -23.37 -28.26
C ALA A 20 -15.43 -21.85 -28.12
N THR A 21 -14.13 -21.49 -28.16
CA THR A 21 -13.52 -20.30 -28.76
C THR A 21 -14.39 -19.07 -29.08
N GLN A 22 -14.07 -17.93 -28.44
CA GLN A 22 -13.79 -16.73 -29.23
C GLN A 22 -12.87 -15.73 -28.49
N ARG A 23 -11.74 -15.45 -29.14
CA ARG A 23 -10.84 -14.34 -28.84
C ARG A 23 -11.53 -13.01 -29.19
N ARG A 24 -11.42 -12.02 -28.31
CA ARG A 24 -11.44 -10.58 -28.61
C ARG A 24 -10.56 -9.92 -27.55
N ALA A 25 -9.34 -9.51 -27.93
CA ALA A 25 -9.02 -8.09 -28.13
C ALA A 25 -9.19 -7.34 -26.81
N GLU A 26 -8.16 -7.26 -25.95
CA GLU A 26 -7.03 -6.33 -26.10
C GLU A 26 -7.52 -4.97 -26.59
N ASP A 27 -8.16 -4.19 -25.72
CA ASP A 27 -8.18 -2.74 -25.89
C ASP A 27 -8.07 -2.06 -24.53
N GLY A 28 -7.07 -1.21 -24.45
CA GLY A 28 -6.52 -0.69 -23.22
C GLY A 28 -7.44 0.27 -22.50
N VAL A 29 -7.44 0.14 -21.18
CA VAL A 29 -7.44 1.33 -20.32
C VAL A 29 -6.24 1.15 -19.40
N ARG A 30 -5.10 1.64 -19.88
CA ARG A 30 -3.92 1.93 -19.06
C ARG A 30 -4.33 3.05 -18.10
N ALA A 31 -5.00 2.66 -17.02
CA ALA A 31 -5.23 3.52 -15.88
C ALA A 31 -3.84 3.95 -15.41
N ARG A 32 -3.54 5.22 -15.66
CA ARG A 32 -2.33 5.90 -15.20
C ARG A 32 -2.48 6.04 -13.68
N ALA A 33 -2.22 4.95 -12.96
CA ALA A 33 -2.07 4.97 -11.52
C ALA A 33 -0.78 5.72 -11.23
N GLY A 34 -0.90 7.03 -11.03
CA GLY A 34 0.12 7.88 -10.40
C GLY A 34 0.29 7.56 -8.92
N GLY A 35 0.36 6.28 -8.58
CA GLY A 35 0.79 5.81 -7.27
C GLY A 35 2.28 5.54 -7.39
N SER A 36 3.07 6.35 -6.68
CA SER A 36 4.47 6.03 -6.34
C SER A 36 4.50 4.71 -5.57
N ALA A 37 4.35 3.60 -6.28
CA ALA A 37 4.62 2.27 -5.78
C ALA A 37 6.13 2.18 -5.66
N TRP A 38 6.63 2.45 -4.47
CA TRP A 38 7.98 2.08 -4.07
C TRP A 38 8.09 0.57 -4.25
N ALA A 39 8.54 0.16 -5.44
CA ALA A 39 8.80 -1.22 -5.76
C ALA A 39 9.98 -1.65 -4.89
N VAL A 40 9.69 -2.35 -3.80
CA VAL A 40 10.70 -2.94 -2.93
C VAL A 40 11.43 -4.00 -3.76
N PRO A 41 12.77 -3.94 -3.89
CA PRO A 41 13.51 -4.91 -4.69
C PRO A 41 13.30 -6.32 -4.12
N ALA A 42 12.86 -7.24 -4.97
CA ALA A 42 12.65 -8.64 -4.61
C ALA A 42 13.99 -9.25 -4.17
N GLY A 43 14.18 -9.40 -2.86
CA GLY A 43 15.44 -9.91 -2.28
C GLY A 43 15.76 -9.34 -0.89
N THR A 44 15.10 -8.26 -0.46
CA THR A 44 15.23 -7.76 0.92
C THR A 44 14.35 -8.58 1.86
N ALA A 45 14.95 -9.14 2.91
CA ALA A 45 14.21 -9.74 4.01
C ALA A 45 13.17 -8.73 4.50
N THR A 46 11.89 -9.07 4.34
CA THR A 46 10.80 -8.14 4.65
C THR A 46 10.66 -8.06 6.16
N THR A 47 11.10 -6.94 6.75
CA THR A 47 10.91 -6.69 8.17
C THR A 47 9.47 -6.27 8.46
N PRO A 48 8.92 -6.57 9.65
CA PRO A 48 7.64 -6.06 10.13
C PRO A 48 7.46 -4.55 9.93
N GLY A 49 8.50 -3.76 10.20
CA GLY A 49 8.48 -2.30 9.96
C GLY A 49 8.23 -1.93 8.50
N LEU A 50 8.78 -2.68 7.54
CA LEU A 50 8.52 -2.45 6.12
C LEU A 50 7.08 -2.77 5.71
N LEU A 51 6.43 -3.77 6.34
CA LEU A 51 5.03 -4.10 6.06
C LEU A 51 4.06 -2.96 6.40
N VAL A 52 4.39 -2.16 7.41
CA VAL A 52 3.60 -1.00 7.84
C VAL A 52 4.11 0.33 7.27
N GLY A 53 5.11 0.29 6.39
CA GLY A 53 5.70 1.49 5.78
C GLY A 53 6.55 2.33 6.74
N ARG A 54 7.01 1.74 7.84
CA ARG A 54 7.82 2.38 8.89
C ARG A 54 9.08 1.55 9.16
N PRO A 55 10.12 1.66 8.31
CA PRO A 55 11.37 0.91 8.47
C PRO A 55 12.15 1.30 9.74
N ASP A 56 11.80 2.41 10.38
CA ASP A 56 12.36 2.87 11.64
C ASP A 56 11.84 2.10 12.87
N LEU A 57 10.73 1.35 12.73
CA LEU A 57 10.16 0.58 13.84
C LEU A 57 10.88 -0.76 14.03
N SER A 58 11.14 -1.08 15.30
CA SER A 58 11.57 -2.42 15.70
C SER A 58 10.41 -3.41 15.64
N ASP A 59 10.75 -4.69 15.46
CA ASP A 59 9.78 -5.79 15.38
C ASP A 59 8.92 -5.87 16.65
N GLU A 60 9.53 -5.66 17.82
CA GLU A 60 8.83 -5.64 19.11
C GLU A 60 7.82 -4.50 19.22
N ALA A 61 8.15 -3.31 18.71
CA ALA A 61 7.22 -2.18 18.70
C ALA A 61 6.00 -2.45 17.83
N VAL A 62 6.20 -3.14 16.70
CA VAL A 62 5.09 -3.57 15.82
C VAL A 62 4.23 -4.63 16.51
N LEU A 63 4.84 -5.62 17.18
CA LEU A 63 4.11 -6.64 17.94
C LEU A 63 3.28 -6.04 19.07
N GLN A 64 3.84 -5.08 19.82
CA GLN A 64 3.13 -4.38 20.87
C GLN A 64 1.93 -3.60 20.30
N ALA A 65 2.12 -2.85 19.21
CA ALA A 65 1.03 -2.14 18.54
C ALA A 65 -0.10 -3.07 18.06
N ILE A 66 0.26 -4.26 17.54
CA ILE A 66 -0.71 -5.30 17.17
C ILE A 66 -1.49 -5.77 18.40
N ALA A 67 -0.81 -6.09 19.50
CA ALA A 67 -1.44 -6.58 20.73
C ALA A 67 -2.39 -5.53 21.34
N GLU A 68 -1.99 -4.26 21.37
CA GLU A 68 -2.81 -3.14 21.83
C GLU A 68 -4.05 -2.98 20.95
N ARG A 69 -3.88 -3.04 19.63
CA ARG A 69 -5.01 -2.95 18.69
C ARG A 69 -5.98 -4.11 18.83
N MET A 70 -5.46 -5.33 18.99
CA MET A 70 -6.30 -6.53 19.22
C MET A 70 -7.09 -6.39 20.52
N SER A 71 -6.45 -5.91 21.59
CA SER A 71 -7.11 -5.65 22.87
C SER A 71 -8.22 -4.61 22.74
N PHE A 72 -7.97 -3.53 22.00
CA PHE A 72 -8.97 -2.49 21.72
C PHE A 72 -10.17 -3.02 20.93
N GLU A 73 -9.95 -3.95 19.99
CA GLU A 73 -11.03 -4.61 19.23
C GLU A 73 -11.71 -5.77 20.00
N GLY A 74 -11.32 -6.02 21.26
CA GLY A 74 -11.87 -7.11 22.07
C GLY A 74 -11.41 -8.51 21.63
N ARG A 75 -10.25 -8.61 20.97
CA ARG A 75 -9.63 -9.86 20.52
C ARG A 75 -8.46 -10.27 21.41
N ASP A 76 -8.11 -11.55 21.37
CA ASP A 76 -7.00 -12.10 22.18
C ASP A 76 -5.63 -11.54 21.78
N ALA A 77 -5.00 -10.77 22.67
CA ALA A 77 -3.68 -10.19 22.45
C ALA A 77 -2.57 -11.23 22.21
N SER A 78 -2.69 -12.43 22.77
CA SER A 78 -1.71 -13.52 22.59
C SER A 78 -1.56 -13.99 21.14
N LYS A 79 -2.53 -13.69 20.27
CA LYS A 79 -2.51 -14.04 18.84
C LYS A 79 -1.74 -13.02 17.99
N ALA A 80 -1.19 -11.96 18.59
CA ALA A 80 -0.48 -10.90 17.87
C ALA A 80 0.65 -11.42 16.97
N LYS A 81 1.47 -12.35 17.48
CA LYS A 81 2.54 -12.98 16.71
C LYS A 81 2.03 -13.73 15.49
N ALA A 82 0.95 -14.50 15.64
CA ALA A 82 0.33 -15.22 14.53
C ALA A 82 -0.25 -14.29 13.45
N VAL A 83 -0.76 -13.11 13.85
CA VAL A 83 -1.21 -12.08 12.91
C VAL A 83 -0.03 -11.48 12.14
N LEU A 84 1.10 -11.24 12.83
CA LEU A 84 2.32 -10.76 12.18
C LEU A 84 2.87 -11.78 11.18
N ASP A 85 2.98 -13.05 11.58
CA ASP A 85 3.43 -14.14 10.71
C ASP A 85 2.51 -14.31 9.49
N ALA A 86 1.19 -14.19 9.69
CA ALA A 86 0.22 -14.20 8.61
C ALA A 86 0.39 -13.01 7.64
N ALA A 87 0.77 -11.84 8.13
CA ALA A 87 1.04 -10.68 7.30
C ALA A 87 2.35 -10.82 6.52
N LEU A 88 3.40 -11.38 7.14
CA LEU A 88 4.66 -11.73 6.46
C LEU A 88 4.43 -12.77 5.37
N ALA A 89 3.51 -13.72 5.58
CA ALA A 89 3.06 -14.66 4.57
C ALA A 89 2.17 -14.04 3.48
N GLY A 90 1.89 -12.74 3.52
CA GLY A 90 1.12 -12.01 2.51
C GLY A 90 -0.40 -12.21 2.57
N ARG A 91 -0.95 -12.68 3.71
CA ARG A 91 -2.41 -12.86 3.82
C ARG A 91 -3.11 -11.49 3.82
N PRO A 92 -4.07 -11.25 2.91
CA PRO A 92 -4.63 -9.92 2.68
C PRO A 92 -5.37 -9.36 3.90
N VAL A 93 -6.02 -10.23 4.69
CA VAL A 93 -6.73 -9.85 5.92
C VAL A 93 -5.76 -9.34 6.99
N ALA A 94 -4.62 -10.02 7.16
CA ALA A 94 -3.60 -9.61 8.12
C ALA A 94 -2.94 -8.29 7.69
N CYS A 95 -2.62 -8.14 6.39
CA CYS A 95 -2.10 -6.87 5.86
C CYS A 95 -3.10 -5.71 6.02
N ALA A 96 -4.39 -5.95 5.79
CA ALA A 96 -5.44 -4.95 5.99
C ALA A 96 -5.55 -4.54 7.47
N PHE A 97 -5.36 -5.49 8.40
CA PHE A 97 -5.30 -5.21 9.82
C PHE A 97 -4.10 -4.32 10.19
N LEU A 98 -2.90 -4.66 9.69
CA LEU A 98 -1.68 -3.88 9.96
C LEU A 98 -1.78 -2.42 9.52
N ARG A 99 -2.50 -2.13 8.44
CA ARG A 99 -2.75 -0.75 7.95
C ARG A 99 -3.56 0.12 8.91
N ARG A 100 -4.23 -0.47 9.90
CA ARG A 100 -5.10 0.23 10.87
C ARG A 100 -4.44 0.37 12.25
N LEU A 101 -3.18 -0.03 12.38
CA LEU A 101 -2.43 0.11 13.61
C LEU A 101 -2.18 1.59 13.92
N VAL A 102 -2.26 1.91 15.20
CA VAL A 102 -1.78 3.19 15.72
C VAL A 102 -0.31 2.96 16.05
N LEU A 103 0.57 3.70 15.37
CA LEU A 103 2.02 3.56 15.52
C LEU A 103 2.59 4.77 16.23
N PRO A 104 3.70 4.62 16.97
CA PRO A 104 4.37 5.75 17.59
C PRO A 104 4.87 6.75 16.53
N PRO A 105 5.06 8.03 16.91
CA PRO A 105 5.52 9.06 15.99
C PRO A 105 6.86 8.67 15.35
N PRO A 106 7.10 9.09 14.08
CA PRO A 106 8.36 8.81 13.39
C PRO A 106 9.55 9.41 14.13
N GLN A 107 10.58 8.58 14.32
CA GLN A 107 11.86 9.00 14.92
C GLN A 107 12.85 9.46 13.85
N SER A 108 12.60 9.16 12.56
CA SER A 108 13.45 9.59 11.46
C SER A 108 13.37 11.10 11.26
N SER A 109 14.52 11.76 11.09
CA SER A 109 14.56 13.17 10.70
C SER A 109 13.94 13.35 9.32
N LEU A 110 13.07 14.36 9.17
CA LEU A 110 12.52 14.74 7.88
C LEU A 110 13.66 15.30 7.03
N GLN A 111 13.98 14.66 5.89
CA GLN A 111 14.89 15.28 4.94
C GLN A 111 14.19 16.46 4.28
N MET A 112 14.52 17.66 4.74
CA MET A 112 14.09 18.89 4.09
C MET A 112 14.89 19.06 2.80
N PRO A 113 14.26 19.06 1.61
CA PRO A 113 14.97 19.39 0.39
C PRO A 113 15.50 20.82 0.46
N ILE A 114 16.72 21.03 -0.02
CA ILE A 114 17.34 22.36 -0.06
C ILE A 114 16.55 23.21 -1.07
N GLN A 115 15.88 24.24 -0.58
CA GLN A 115 15.25 25.24 -1.43
C GLN A 115 16.30 26.26 -1.85
N SER A 116 16.64 26.29 -3.13
CA SER A 116 17.52 27.33 -3.67
C SER A 116 16.77 28.67 -3.63
N ILE A 117 17.24 29.61 -2.82
CA ILE A 117 16.72 30.98 -2.82
C ILE A 117 17.20 31.63 -4.13
N LEU A 118 16.28 31.84 -5.08
CA LEU A 118 16.53 32.68 -6.23
C LEU A 118 16.70 34.11 -5.69
N ARG A 119 17.95 34.60 -5.66
CA ARG A 119 18.20 36.01 -5.35
C ARG A 119 17.63 36.82 -6.50
N GLU A 120 16.62 37.64 -6.21
CA GLU A 120 16.22 38.67 -7.15
C GLU A 120 17.43 39.61 -7.37
N PRO A 121 17.73 39.99 -8.61
CA PRO A 121 18.78 40.96 -8.86
C PRO A 121 18.43 42.24 -8.12
N VAL A 122 19.28 42.63 -7.16
CA VAL A 122 19.30 43.97 -6.59
C VAL A 122 19.41 44.94 -7.77
N ALA A 123 18.34 45.68 -8.04
CA ALA A 123 18.35 46.78 -8.99
C ALA A 123 19.19 47.91 -8.40
N THR A 124 20.51 47.77 -8.46
CA THR A 124 21.44 48.89 -8.33
C THR A 124 21.31 49.73 -9.59
N GLY A 125 20.64 50.88 -9.48
CA GLY A 125 20.64 51.90 -10.52
C GLY A 125 19.30 52.60 -10.66
N GLU A 126 19.14 53.65 -9.87
CA GLU A 126 18.20 54.74 -10.07
C GLU A 126 18.11 55.16 -11.55
N ALA A 127 16.96 54.94 -12.19
CA ALA A 127 16.46 55.79 -13.26
C ALA A 127 14.94 55.70 -13.27
N LYS A 128 14.31 56.81 -12.88
CA LYS A 128 12.89 57.11 -13.12
C LYS A 128 12.57 56.92 -14.60
N GLY A 129 12.20 55.70 -14.97
CA GLY A 129 11.65 55.35 -16.28
C GLY A 129 10.20 54.93 -16.10
N SER A 130 9.34 55.91 -15.85
CA SER A 130 7.88 55.78 -15.77
C SER A 130 7.34 54.87 -16.88
N TRP A 131 7.01 53.63 -16.54
CA TRP A 131 6.27 52.72 -17.42
C TRP A 131 4.84 53.23 -17.69
N LEU A 132 4.35 54.14 -16.85
CA LEU A 132 3.07 54.82 -17.00
C LEU A 132 3.06 55.85 -18.14
N SER A 133 4.22 56.22 -18.68
CA SER A 133 4.31 57.16 -19.80
C SER A 133 4.14 56.51 -21.18
N ARG A 134 4.00 55.17 -21.25
CA ARG A 134 3.78 54.43 -22.51
C ARG A 134 2.30 54.27 -22.91
N LEU A 135 1.35 54.83 -22.16
CA LEU A 135 -0.09 54.76 -22.47
C LEU A 135 -0.66 56.04 -23.07
N SER A 136 0.15 57.07 -23.35
CA SER A 136 -0.30 58.23 -24.13
C SER A 136 -0.05 57.99 -25.62
N LEU A 137 -0.98 57.31 -26.28
CA LEU A 137 -1.12 57.35 -27.73
C LEU A 137 -2.57 57.69 -28.09
N GLY A 138 -2.81 58.99 -28.20
CA GLY A 138 -3.73 59.66 -29.13
C GLY A 138 -5.17 59.17 -29.25
N ARG A 139 -6.11 60.02 -28.82
CA ARG A 139 -6.96 60.79 -29.75
C ARG A 139 -7.72 61.90 -29.06
#